data_AF-A0A415IDC9-F1
#
_entry.id   AF-A0A415IDC9-F1
#
_cell.length_a   1.000
_cell.length_b   1.000
_cell.length_c   1.000
_cell.angle_alpha   90.00
_cell.angle_beta   90.00
_cell.angle_gamma   90.00
#
_symmetry.space_group_name_H-M   'P 1'
#
loop_
_entity.id
_entity.type
_entity.pdbx_description
1 polymer ?
#
loop_
_entity_poly.entity_id
_entity_poly.type
_entity_poly.pdbx_seq_one_letter_code
_entity_poly.pdbx_strand_id
1 'polypeptide(L)'
;MSKYISELMSPQLMGVVYAFVGFIVALYVLSVVYVFIDARRRGASAYVAWGIIALIPFVGLIAYLVLRPHSYASDREEQELDMALRERQLAQYGTCPQCGAPIEKDFVVCPVCDTQVRNVCPSCHRPLDAHWKVCPYCRTRIQ
;
A
#
# COMPACT_ATOMS: atom_id res chain seq x y z
N MET A 1 4.08 -60.50 -20.30
CA MET A 1 4.44 -59.18 -19.75
C MET A 1 5.68 -58.55 -20.40
N SER A 2 6.76 -59.30 -20.69
CA SER A 2 7.98 -58.75 -21.32
C SER A 2 7.78 -58.18 -22.73
N LYS A 3 6.92 -58.78 -23.56
CA LYS A 3 6.66 -58.35 -24.96
C LYS A 3 5.97 -56.98 -25.07
N TYR A 4 5.13 -56.63 -24.09
CA TYR A 4 4.47 -55.32 -24.01
C TYR A 4 5.42 -54.22 -23.49
N ILE A 5 6.36 -54.58 -22.62
CA ILE A 5 7.41 -53.67 -22.12
C ILE A 5 8.38 -53.29 -23.24
N SER A 6 8.69 -54.23 -24.15
CA SER A 6 9.53 -53.95 -25.33
C SER A 6 8.86 -53.06 -26.39
N GLU A 7 7.53 -53.11 -26.54
CA GLU A 7 6.82 -52.16 -27.42
C GLU A 7 6.67 -50.77 -26.79
N LEU A 8 6.51 -50.69 -25.45
CA LEU A 8 6.55 -49.43 -24.72
C LEU A 8 7.93 -48.74 -24.83
N MET A 9 9.01 -49.50 -24.97
CA MET A 9 10.38 -48.99 -25.10
C MET A 9 10.76 -48.67 -26.57
N SER A 10 9.79 -48.27 -27.40
CA SER A 10 10.10 -47.75 -28.73
C SER A 10 10.81 -46.39 -28.62
N PRO A 11 11.83 -46.09 -29.44
CA PRO A 11 12.59 -44.84 -29.36
C PRO A 11 11.71 -43.60 -29.58
N GLN A 12 10.62 -43.74 -30.32
CA GLN A 12 9.61 -42.70 -30.52
C GLN A 12 8.85 -42.40 -29.22
N LEU A 13 8.41 -43.43 -28.48
CA LEU A 13 7.70 -43.23 -27.21
C LEU A 13 8.61 -42.61 -26.16
N MET A 14 9.87 -43.07 -26.07
CA MET A 14 10.85 -42.49 -25.14
C MET A 14 11.12 -41.01 -25.44
N GLY A 15 11.20 -40.62 -26.72
CA GLY A 15 11.31 -39.22 -27.12
C GLY A 15 10.13 -38.37 -26.63
N VAL A 16 8.90 -38.87 -26.79
CA VAL A 16 7.69 -38.19 -26.30
C VAL A 16 7.68 -38.08 -24.77
N VAL A 17 8.08 -39.15 -24.06
CA VAL A 17 8.17 -39.16 -22.59
C VAL A 17 9.19 -38.14 -22.09
N TYR A 18 10.38 -38.07 -22.70
CA TYR A 18 11.39 -37.08 -22.32
C TYR A 18 10.94 -35.65 -22.62
N ALA A 19 10.29 -35.41 -23.75
CA ALA A 19 9.73 -34.09 -24.07
C ALA A 19 8.66 -33.69 -23.04
N PHE A 20 7.79 -34.62 -22.64
CA PHE A 20 6.76 -34.38 -21.63
C PHE A 20 7.35 -34.09 -20.24
N VAL A 21 8.33 -34.88 -19.80
CA VAL A 21 9.03 -34.65 -18.52
C VAL A 21 9.77 -33.31 -18.56
N GLY A 22 10.47 -33.00 -19.67
CA GLY A 22 11.15 -31.72 -19.86
C GLY A 22 10.18 -30.53 -19.80
N PHE A 23 8.99 -30.67 -20.39
CA PHE A 23 7.95 -29.66 -20.32
C PHE A 23 7.45 -29.43 -18.88
N ILE A 24 7.20 -30.50 -18.12
CA ILE A 24 6.82 -30.39 -16.70
C ILE A 24 7.92 -29.71 -15.89
N VAL A 25 9.18 -30.07 -16.11
CA VAL A 25 10.33 -29.45 -15.42
C VAL A 25 10.42 -27.96 -15.78
N ALA A 26 10.22 -27.58 -17.05
CA ALA A 26 10.22 -26.18 -17.47
C ALA A 26 9.09 -25.39 -16.80
N LEU A 27 7.86 -25.93 -16.75
CA LEU A 27 6.74 -25.31 -16.04
C LEU A 27 7.02 -25.17 -14.54
N TYR A 28 7.65 -26.18 -13.95
CA TYR A 28 8.02 -26.13 -12.54
C TYR A 28 9.04 -25.02 -12.25
N VAL A 29 10.11 -24.91 -13.05
CA VAL A 29 11.09 -23.83 -12.92
C VAL A 29 10.42 -22.47 -13.10
N LEU A 30 9.53 -22.31 -14.09
CA LEU A 30 8.76 -21.09 -14.28
C LEU A 30 7.90 -20.75 -13.05
N SER A 31 7.30 -21.75 -12.40
CA SER A 31 6.49 -21.52 -11.19
C SER A 31 7.33 -21.02 -10.02
N VAL A 32 8.55 -21.55 -9.83
CA VAL A 32 9.48 -21.10 -8.77
C VAL A 32 9.96 -19.68 -9.03
N VAL A 33 10.34 -19.38 -10.28
CA VAL A 33 10.73 -18.02 -10.69
C VAL A 33 9.59 -17.04 -10.49
N TYR A 34 8.36 -17.43 -10.84
CA TYR A 34 7.16 -16.63 -10.59
C TYR A 34 7.00 -16.28 -9.11
N VAL A 35 7.09 -17.27 -8.21
CA VAL A 35 6.98 -17.04 -6.75
C VAL A 35 8.03 -16.05 -6.26
N PHE A 36 9.27 -16.17 -6.73
CA PHE A 36 10.35 -15.26 -6.32
C PHE A 36 10.12 -13.82 -6.78
N ILE A 37 9.77 -13.63 -8.06
CA ILE A 37 9.47 -12.30 -8.62
C ILE A 37 8.26 -11.69 -7.89
N ASP A 38 7.23 -12.49 -7.65
CA ASP A 38 6.01 -12.01 -7.01
C ASP A 38 6.23 -11.65 -5.53
N ALA A 39 6.96 -12.48 -4.78
CA ALA A 39 7.30 -12.20 -3.38
C ALA A 39 8.13 -10.92 -3.25
N ARG A 40 9.04 -10.69 -4.20
CA ARG A 40 9.85 -9.47 -4.27
C ARG A 40 8.98 -8.25 -4.61
N ARG A 41 8.06 -8.35 -5.58
CA ARG A 41 7.12 -7.27 -5.93
C ARG A 41 6.19 -6.90 -4.77
N ARG A 42 5.80 -7.87 -3.95
CA ARG A 42 4.96 -7.67 -2.76
C ARG A 42 5.72 -7.13 -1.55
N GLY A 43 7.04 -6.93 -1.65
CA GLY A 43 7.88 -6.44 -0.56
C GLY A 43 7.89 -7.35 0.66
N ALA A 44 7.68 -8.66 0.48
CA ALA A 44 7.77 -9.61 1.58
C ALA A 44 9.22 -9.64 2.10
N SER A 45 9.43 -9.29 3.37
CA SER A 45 10.78 -9.25 3.98
C SER A 45 11.52 -10.60 3.87
N ALA A 46 10.77 -11.71 3.87
CA ALA A 46 11.26 -13.07 3.72
C ALA A 46 11.11 -13.64 2.29
N TYR A 47 11.18 -12.81 1.24
CA TYR A 47 11.00 -13.27 -0.16
C TYR A 47 11.94 -14.43 -0.56
N VAL A 48 13.16 -14.48 -0.04
CA VAL A 48 14.11 -15.58 -0.27
C VAL A 48 13.62 -16.88 0.36
N ALA A 49 13.08 -16.83 1.58
CA ALA A 49 12.53 -18.02 2.25
C ALA A 49 11.33 -18.60 1.49
N TRP A 50 10.46 -17.74 0.94
CA TRP A 50 9.37 -18.17 0.07
C TRP A 50 9.85 -18.82 -1.23
N GLY A 51 10.92 -18.30 -1.83
CA GLY A 51 11.55 -18.93 -3.00
C GLY A 51 12.12 -20.33 -2.69
N ILE A 52 12.73 -20.50 -1.50
CA ILE A 52 13.23 -21.81 -1.04
C ILE A 52 12.07 -22.78 -0.76
N ILE A 53 11.00 -22.31 -0.12
CA ILE A 53 9.81 -23.14 0.14
C ILE A 53 9.16 -23.59 -1.18
N ALA A 54 9.15 -22.76 -2.22
CA ALA A 54 8.64 -23.11 -3.53
C ALA A 54 9.44 -24.23 -4.24
N LEU A 55 10.66 -24.54 -3.78
CA LEU A 55 11.41 -25.72 -4.24
C LEU A 55 10.76 -27.05 -3.79
N ILE A 56 9.81 -27.02 -2.87
CA ILE A 56 8.98 -28.18 -2.54
C ILE A 56 7.78 -28.17 -3.49
N PRO A 57 7.71 -29.09 -4.48
CA PRO A 57 6.65 -29.09 -5.49
C PRO A 57 5.27 -29.23 -4.83
N PHE A 58 4.26 -28.57 -5.42
CA PHE A 58 2.86 -28.52 -4.95
C PHE A 58 2.67 -27.89 -3.57
N VAL A 59 3.30 -28.40 -2.51
CA VAL A 59 3.17 -27.88 -1.15
C VAL A 59 3.70 -26.46 -1.04
N GLY A 60 4.88 -26.19 -1.56
CA GLY A 60 5.49 -24.86 -1.52
C GLY A 60 4.70 -23.82 -2.32
N LEU A 61 4.23 -24.21 -3.51
CA LEU A 61 3.40 -23.35 -4.36
C LEU A 61 2.05 -23.07 -3.72
N ILE A 62 1.36 -24.09 -3.20
CA ILE A 62 0.06 -23.94 -2.53
C ILE A 62 0.21 -23.09 -1.27
N ALA A 63 1.20 -23.37 -0.43
CA ALA A 63 1.48 -22.60 0.78
C ALA A 63 1.75 -21.13 0.44
N TYR A 64 2.55 -20.87 -0.61
CA TYR A 64 2.80 -19.51 -1.07
C TYR A 64 1.52 -18.84 -1.55
N LEU A 65 0.70 -19.50 -2.39
CA LEU A 65 -0.54 -18.92 -2.92
C LEU A 65 -1.54 -18.56 -1.81
N VAL A 66 -1.60 -19.36 -0.74
CA VAL A 66 -2.48 -19.12 0.43
C VAL A 66 -1.94 -18.00 1.33
N LEU A 67 -0.63 -17.98 1.58
CA LEU A 67 0.01 -17.02 2.50
C LEU A 67 0.50 -15.73 1.80
N ARG A 68 0.27 -15.64 0.49
CA ARG A 68 0.63 -14.49 -0.35
C ARG A 68 0.01 -13.21 0.26
N PRO A 69 0.83 -12.20 0.62
CA PRO A 69 0.31 -10.93 1.12
C PRO A 69 -0.64 -10.30 0.09
N HIS A 70 -1.82 -9.84 0.48
CA HIS A 70 -2.83 -9.35 -0.49
C HIS A 70 -2.42 -8.03 -1.18
N SER A 71 -1.69 -7.16 -0.49
CA SER A 71 -1.27 -5.84 -0.98
C SER A 71 0.16 -5.84 -1.50
N TYR A 72 0.41 -5.11 -2.60
CA TYR A 72 1.78 -4.82 -3.04
C TYR A 72 2.40 -3.77 -2.13
N ALA A 73 3.74 -3.73 -2.08
CA ALA A 73 4.45 -2.73 -1.30
C ALA A 73 4.15 -1.30 -1.79
N SER A 74 4.01 -1.12 -3.11
CA SER A 74 3.62 0.15 -3.73
C SER A 74 2.27 0.65 -3.21
N ASP A 75 1.30 -0.25 -3.09
CA ASP A 75 -0.07 0.12 -2.70
C ASP A 75 -0.11 0.62 -1.25
N ARG A 76 0.76 0.08 -0.38
CA ARG A 76 0.88 0.53 1.01
C ARG A 76 1.47 1.92 1.10
N GLU A 77 2.52 2.18 0.33
CA GLU A 77 3.15 3.50 0.28
C GLU A 77 2.16 4.55 -0.24
N GLU A 78 1.41 4.24 -1.30
CA GLU A 78 0.35 5.13 -1.80
C GLU A 78 -0.74 5.40 -0.75
N GLN A 79 -1.20 4.34 -0.04
CA GLN A 79 -2.19 4.48 1.03
C GLN A 79 -1.68 5.34 2.18
N GLU A 80 -0.44 5.14 2.63
CA GLU A 80 0.18 5.95 3.67
C GLU A 80 0.29 7.43 3.26
N LEU A 81 0.64 7.68 2.00
CA LEU A 81 0.72 9.03 1.45
C LEU A 81 -0.67 9.70 1.39
N ASP A 82 -1.70 8.99 0.92
CA ASP A 82 -3.09 9.51 0.88
C ASP A 82 -3.62 9.81 2.28
N MET A 83 -3.36 8.93 3.26
CA MET A 83 -3.72 9.17 4.66
C MET A 83 -3.01 10.41 5.21
N ALA A 84 -1.71 10.56 4.98
CA ALA A 84 -0.94 11.72 5.43
C ALA A 84 -1.42 13.03 4.78
N LEU A 85 -1.83 12.99 3.51
CA LEU A 85 -2.43 14.14 2.83
C LEU A 85 -3.80 14.50 3.41
N ARG A 86 -4.66 13.51 3.66
CA ARG A 86 -5.96 13.73 4.31
C ARG A 86 -5.82 14.30 5.71
N GLU A 87 -4.88 13.81 6.50
CA GLU A 87 -4.59 14.36 7.83
C GLU A 87 -4.17 15.83 7.75
N ARG A 88 -3.33 16.20 6.78
CA ARG A 88 -2.95 17.60 6.55
C ARG A 88 -4.15 18.47 6.15
N GLN A 89 -5.06 17.94 5.32
CA GLN A 89 -6.29 18.63 4.97
C GLN A 89 -7.17 18.83 6.20
N LEU A 90 -7.40 17.79 7.01
CA LEU A 90 -8.17 17.89 8.25
C LEU A 90 -7.54 18.86 9.25
N ALA A 91 -6.21 18.91 9.36
CA ALA A 91 -5.49 19.88 10.19
C ALA A 91 -5.62 21.35 9.71
N GLN A 92 -6.21 21.59 8.53
CA GLN A 92 -6.59 22.93 8.09
C GLN A 92 -7.97 23.38 8.61
N TYR A 93 -8.77 22.47 9.16
CA TYR A 93 -10.07 22.76 9.74
C TYR A 93 -9.98 22.67 11.27
N GLY A 94 -10.41 23.73 11.95
CA GLY A 94 -10.71 23.68 13.38
C GLY A 94 -12.17 23.32 13.61
N THR A 95 -12.57 23.23 14.88
CA THR A 95 -13.97 23.10 15.28
C THR A 95 -14.42 24.32 16.06
N CYS A 96 -15.67 24.74 15.84
CA CYS A 96 -16.26 25.82 16.63
C CYS A 96 -16.46 25.35 18.09
N PRO A 97 -16.01 26.12 19.10
CA PRO A 97 -16.16 25.75 20.51
C PRO A 97 -17.63 25.78 21.00
N GLN A 98 -18.53 26.42 20.25
CA GLN A 98 -19.93 26.58 20.65
C GLN A 98 -20.83 25.51 20.04
N CYS A 99 -20.73 25.26 18.72
CA CYS A 99 -21.63 24.35 18.00
C CYS A 99 -20.94 23.10 17.40
N GLY A 100 -19.60 23.02 17.44
CA GLY A 100 -18.85 21.89 16.90
C GLY A 100 -18.75 21.83 15.37
N ALA A 101 -19.29 22.82 14.64
CA ALA A 101 -19.16 22.88 13.19
C ALA A 101 -17.68 22.99 12.75
N PRO A 102 -17.30 22.41 11.59
CA PRO A 102 -15.96 22.58 11.04
C PRO A 102 -15.74 24.04 10.59
N ILE A 103 -14.56 24.58 10.87
CA ILE A 103 -14.19 25.98 10.64
C ILE A 103 -12.83 26.03 9.94
N GLU A 104 -12.79 26.59 8.73
CA GLU A 104 -11.53 26.85 8.03
C GLU A 104 -10.64 27.89 8.76
N LYS A 105 -9.34 27.86 8.49
CA LYS A 105 -8.34 28.78 9.07
C LYS A 105 -8.63 30.28 8.87
N ASP A 106 -9.40 30.64 7.85
CA ASP A 106 -9.68 32.04 7.50
C ASP A 106 -11.00 32.57 8.08
N PHE A 107 -11.79 31.73 8.75
CA PHE A 107 -13.10 32.13 9.25
C PHE A 107 -12.97 32.94 10.55
N VAL A 108 -13.52 34.15 10.54
CA VAL A 108 -13.59 35.03 11.73
C VAL A 108 -14.81 34.70 12.59
N VAL A 109 -15.91 34.31 11.94
CA VAL A 109 -17.20 34.02 12.57
C VAL A 109 -17.70 32.66 12.06
N CYS A 110 -18.31 31.88 12.94
CA CYS A 110 -18.93 30.61 12.57
C CYS A 110 -20.17 30.84 11.70
N PRO A 111 -20.28 30.23 10.49
CA PRO A 111 -21.44 30.41 9.63
C PRO A 111 -22.71 29.71 10.14
N VAL A 112 -22.60 28.85 11.16
CA VAL A 112 -23.73 28.08 11.70
C VAL A 112 -24.36 28.74 12.93
N CYS A 113 -23.54 29.23 13.86
CA CYS A 113 -24.02 29.78 15.13
C CYS A 113 -23.61 31.23 15.41
N ASP A 114 -22.98 31.91 14.44
CA ASP A 114 -22.55 33.32 14.53
C ASP A 114 -21.54 33.63 15.65
N THR A 115 -20.96 32.59 16.28
CA THR A 115 -19.93 32.77 17.30
C THR A 115 -18.63 33.25 16.66
N GLN A 116 -18.02 34.29 17.22
CA GLN A 116 -16.68 34.73 16.82
C GLN A 116 -15.64 33.70 17.24
N VAL A 117 -14.95 33.13 16.26
CA VAL A 117 -14.00 32.02 16.45
C VAL A 117 -12.53 32.46 16.38
N ARG A 118 -12.25 33.60 15.74
CA ARG A 118 -10.91 34.16 15.57
C ARG A 118 -10.91 35.68 15.72
N ASN A 119 -9.79 36.23 16.17
CA ASN A 119 -9.58 37.67 16.24
C ASN A 119 -9.00 38.18 14.92
N VAL A 120 -9.23 39.46 14.60
CA VAL A 120 -8.63 40.12 13.43
C VAL A 120 -7.53 41.10 13.87
N CYS A 121 -6.49 41.24 13.07
CA CYS A 121 -5.42 42.17 13.38
C CYS A 121 -5.92 43.62 13.24
N PRO A 122 -5.72 44.51 14.24
CA PRO A 122 -6.19 45.90 14.15
C PRO A 122 -5.44 46.72 13.09
N SER A 123 -4.25 46.29 12.66
CA SER A 123 -3.46 47.01 11.66
C SER A 123 -3.73 46.54 10.23
N CYS A 124 -3.72 45.23 9.99
CA CYS A 124 -3.86 44.67 8.63
C CYS A 124 -5.19 43.95 8.36
N HIS A 125 -6.10 43.91 9.33
CA HIS A 125 -7.45 43.34 9.25
C HIS A 125 -7.51 41.86 8.80
N ARG A 126 -6.39 41.13 8.89
CA ARG A 126 -6.34 39.69 8.58
C ARG A 126 -6.78 38.86 9.79
N PRO A 127 -7.45 37.72 9.58
CA PRO A 127 -7.77 36.76 10.65
C PRO A 127 -6.49 36.22 11.30
N LEU A 128 -6.55 36.03 12.61
CA LEU A 128 -5.46 35.55 13.46
C LEU A 128 -5.96 34.37 14.29
N ASP A 129 -5.11 33.36 14.44
CA ASP A 129 -5.34 32.31 15.42
C ASP A 129 -5.31 32.87 16.85
N ALA A 130 -6.23 32.43 17.70
CA ALA A 130 -6.41 32.93 19.07
C ALA A 130 -5.14 32.82 19.95
N HIS A 131 -4.24 31.89 19.64
CA HIS A 131 -2.99 31.64 20.38
C HIS A 131 -1.81 32.53 19.93
N TRP A 132 -1.95 33.33 18.88
CA TRP A 132 -0.83 34.12 18.33
C TRP A 132 -0.66 35.47 19.03
N LYS A 133 0.54 35.74 19.55
CA LYS A 133 0.90 37.01 20.22
C LYS A 133 1.37 38.12 19.26
N VAL A 134 1.71 37.75 18.02
CA VAL A 134 2.25 38.67 17.01
C VAL A 134 1.64 38.29 15.66
N CYS A 135 1.17 39.28 14.90
CA CYS A 135 0.65 39.06 13.56
C CYS A 135 1.81 38.68 12.60
N PRO A 136 1.77 37.51 11.94
CA PRO A 136 2.84 37.09 11.02
C PRO A 136 2.90 37.92 9.74
N TYR A 137 1.84 38.65 9.39
CA TYR A 137 1.76 39.44 8.16
C TYR A 137 2.31 40.86 8.31
N CYS A 138 2.02 41.54 9.42
CA CYS A 138 2.42 42.94 9.64
C CYS A 138 3.33 43.15 10.85
N ARG A 139 3.64 42.10 11.63
CA ARG A 139 4.47 42.13 12.84
C ARG A 139 3.89 42.95 14.01
N THR A 140 2.64 43.41 13.92
CA THR A 140 1.94 44.07 15.04
C THR A 140 1.76 43.09 16.20
N ARG A 141 2.13 43.51 17.42
CA ARG A 141 1.91 42.74 18.65
C ARG A 141 0.44 42.83 19.06
N ILE A 142 -0.15 41.69 19.39
CA ILE A 142 -1.56 41.52 19.74
C ILE A 142 -1.56 41.22 21.24
N GLN A 143 -2.15 42.11 22.03
CA GLN A 143 -2.19 42.01 23.49
C GLN A 143 -3.32 41.09 23.95
#